data_AF-A0A971ZE82-F1
#
_entry.id   AF-A0A971ZE82-F1
#
_cell.length_a   1.000
_cell.length_b   1.000
_cell.length_c   1.000
_cell.angle_alpha   90.00
_cell.angle_beta   90.00
_cell.angle_gamma   90.00
#
_symmetry.space_group_name_H-M   'P 1'
#
loop_
_entity.id
_entity.type
_entity.pdbx_description
1 polymer ?
#
loop_
_entity_poly.entity_id
_entity_poly.type
_entity_poly.pdbx_seq_one_letter_code
_entity_poly.pdbx_strand_id
1 'polypeptide(L)'
;MQEEPRAIQLAQRAATALKITQKSLVYVPPTERNALVIDLATDSDIQVFPRQLDDHTYPLPHSNFWNIFIQHVKQETNDPDTQVIANMNGESGIWISFNAGPDLYWLLLKDSDPQLSLVKEWLGWGSIALMLALIGAAISVRFVNIPLSRLAKAVQQVSRGENPAPLPDEGALEIRELNQAFNRMARDLRQTEADRELMLAGISHDLRTPLARMRLEIELSDVNEEARLAIDGDLAQIDHSIGQLMEYARPASAVSDTAIDVSEVLTMLCQREKNYTESLSGTLNYHIHANLYAKIGELNL
;
A
#
# COMPACT_ATOMS: atom_id res chain seq x y z
N MET A 1 24.76 6.67 30.03
CA MET A 1 26.13 6.34 30.53
C MET A 1 27.27 6.94 29.70
N GLN A 2 27.06 7.53 28.51
CA GLN A 2 28.16 8.09 27.70
C GLN A 2 28.35 9.61 27.82
N GLU A 3 27.48 10.33 28.54
CA GLU A 3 27.52 11.80 28.60
C GLU A 3 28.57 12.33 29.58
N GLU A 4 28.82 11.61 30.67
CA GLU A 4 29.77 11.97 31.74
C GLU A 4 31.23 12.09 31.25
N PRO A 5 31.84 11.09 30.59
CA PRO A 5 33.22 11.22 30.10
C PRO A 5 33.38 12.34 29.06
N ARG A 6 32.33 12.65 28.29
CA ARG A 6 32.35 13.73 27.30
C ARG A 6 32.30 15.11 27.97
N ALA A 7 31.46 15.28 28.99
CA ALA A 7 31.40 16.52 29.76
C ALA A 7 32.77 16.84 30.38
N ILE A 8 33.43 15.82 30.94
CA ILE A 8 34.78 15.93 31.51
C ILE A 8 35.81 16.31 30.43
N GLN A 9 35.77 15.66 29.26
CA GLN A 9 36.70 15.96 28.17
C GLN A 9 36.53 17.39 27.64
N LEU A 10 35.28 17.86 27.49
CA LEU A 10 35.00 19.23 27.07
C LEU A 10 35.48 20.23 28.12
N ALA A 11 35.25 19.94 29.41
CA ALA A 11 35.72 20.77 30.52
C ALA A 11 37.25 20.87 30.57
N GLN A 12 37.96 19.77 30.34
CA GLN A 12 39.44 19.78 30.30
C GLN A 12 39.98 20.63 29.14
N ARG A 13 39.36 20.54 27.95
CA ARG A 13 39.74 21.38 26.81
C ARG A 13 39.53 22.85 27.11
N ALA A 14 38.35 23.19 27.65
CA ALA A 14 38.01 24.55 28.03
C ALA A 14 38.94 25.09 29.12
N ALA A 15 39.23 24.31 30.16
CA ALA A 15 40.15 24.70 31.23
C ALA A 15 41.60 24.87 30.75
N THR A 16 42.05 24.03 29.82
CA THR A 16 43.39 24.16 29.23
C THR A 16 43.51 25.43 28.40
N ALA A 17 42.52 25.68 27.54
CA ALA A 17 42.40 26.92 26.77
C ALA A 17 42.39 28.16 27.67
N LEU A 18 41.61 28.11 28.76
CA LEU A 18 41.52 29.16 29.76
C LEU A 18 42.87 29.42 30.44
N LYS A 19 43.55 28.38 30.94
CA LYS A 19 44.86 28.49 31.60
C LYS A 19 45.93 29.07 30.67
N ILE A 20 45.95 28.65 29.40
CA ILE A 20 46.90 29.16 28.41
C ILE A 20 46.62 30.64 28.17
N THR A 21 45.36 31.00 27.90
CA THR A 21 44.94 32.38 27.64
C THR A 21 45.23 33.29 28.83
N GLN A 22 44.86 32.85 30.03
CA GLN A 22 45.11 33.56 31.28
C GLN A 22 46.60 33.83 31.47
N LYS A 23 47.46 32.81 31.31
CA LYS A 23 48.91 32.99 31.42
C LYS A 23 49.43 33.96 30.37
N SER A 24 49.04 33.81 29.11
CA SER A 24 49.44 34.74 28.05
C SER A 24 49.08 36.19 28.40
N LEU A 25 47.89 36.42 28.97
CA LEU A 25 47.42 37.77 29.29
C LEU A 25 48.08 38.38 30.54
N VAL A 26 48.49 37.54 31.50
CA VAL A 26 49.22 37.95 32.71
C VAL A 26 50.68 38.29 32.41
N TYR A 27 51.35 37.54 31.52
CA TYR A 27 52.77 37.72 31.21
C TYR A 27 53.03 38.76 30.11
N VAL A 28 52.01 39.21 29.38
CA VAL A 28 52.15 40.26 28.36
C VAL A 28 52.19 41.66 29.01
N PRO A 29 53.08 42.56 28.55
CA PRO A 29 53.14 43.93 29.03
C PRO A 29 51.78 44.66 28.92
N PRO A 30 51.40 45.52 29.88
CA PRO A 30 50.11 46.21 29.86
C PRO A 30 49.83 47.01 28.58
N THR A 31 50.89 47.50 27.91
CA THR A 31 50.81 48.27 26.65
C THR A 31 50.41 47.41 25.44
N GLU A 32 50.65 46.10 25.49
CA GLU A 32 50.40 45.16 24.39
C GLU A 32 49.17 44.28 24.63
N ARG A 33 48.61 44.31 25.84
CA ARG A 33 47.46 43.49 26.25
C ARG A 33 46.24 43.68 25.36
N ASN A 34 45.90 44.92 25.01
CA ASN A 34 44.76 45.22 24.13
C ASN A 34 44.97 44.68 22.72
N ALA A 35 46.20 44.73 22.20
CA ALA A 35 46.52 44.18 20.88
C ALA A 35 46.35 42.66 20.85
N LEU A 36 46.78 41.96 21.91
CA LEU A 36 46.59 40.52 22.05
C LEU A 36 45.10 40.14 22.17
N VAL A 37 44.30 40.91 22.90
CA VAL A 37 42.85 40.65 23.02
C VAL A 37 42.16 40.78 21.66
N ILE A 38 42.52 41.80 20.87
CA ILE A 38 41.96 42.00 19.52
C ILE A 38 42.38 40.86 18.57
N ASP A 39 43.63 40.41 18.67
CA ASP A 39 44.15 39.27 17.88
C ASP A 39 43.38 37.98 18.21
N LEU A 40 43.24 37.67 19.50
CA LEU A 40 42.47 36.51 20.00
C LEU A 40 40.97 36.61 19.70
N ALA A 41 40.42 37.81 19.53
CA ALA A 41 39.01 37.98 19.17
C ALA A 41 38.73 37.71 17.68
N THR A 42 39.75 37.77 16.81
CA THR A 42 39.53 37.82 15.36
C THR A 42 39.68 36.45 14.67
N ASP A 43 40.65 35.61 15.06
CA ASP A 43 41.06 34.45 14.25
C ASP A 43 41.25 33.12 15.03
N SER A 44 40.55 32.94 16.16
CA SER A 44 40.64 31.72 16.96
C SER A 44 39.28 31.17 17.40
N ASP A 45 39.19 29.83 17.50
CA ASP A 45 38.05 29.08 18.09
C ASP A 45 37.76 29.48 19.54
N ILE A 46 38.72 30.16 20.15
CA ILE A 46 38.71 30.73 21.49
C ILE A 46 38.84 32.24 21.33
N GLN A 47 37.82 32.99 21.76
CA GLN A 47 37.83 34.45 21.70
C GLN A 47 37.81 35.04 23.12
N VAL A 48 38.50 36.16 23.31
CA VAL A 48 38.63 36.79 24.62
C VAL A 48 38.04 38.19 24.59
N PHE A 49 37.22 38.50 25.59
CA PHE A 49 36.56 39.80 25.72
C PHE A 49 36.75 40.35 27.14
N PRO A 50 36.89 41.68 27.32
CA PRO A 50 36.86 42.27 28.65
C PRO A 50 35.46 42.12 29.26
N ARG A 51 35.37 41.83 30.56
CA ARG A 51 34.08 41.71 31.27
C ARG A 51 33.57 43.09 31.68
N GLN A 52 32.31 43.39 31.34
CA GLN A 52 31.65 44.65 31.68
C GLN A 52 30.54 44.42 32.71
N LEU A 53 30.18 45.48 33.45
CA LEU A 53 29.17 45.41 34.52
C LEU A 53 27.72 45.36 33.99
N ASP A 54 27.51 45.75 32.74
CA ASP A 54 26.25 45.77 32.00
C ASP A 54 26.04 44.56 31.09
N ASP A 55 26.91 43.55 31.16
CA ASP A 55 26.79 42.31 30.39
C ASP A 55 25.48 41.56 30.72
N HIS A 56 24.64 41.32 29.71
CA HIS A 56 23.45 40.50 29.85
C HIS A 56 23.83 39.02 29.70
N THR A 57 23.73 38.27 30.79
CA THR A 57 24.16 36.88 30.86
C THR A 57 22.98 35.91 30.93
N TYR A 58 23.03 34.82 30.17
CA TYR A 58 22.05 33.74 30.23
C TYR A 58 22.72 32.44 30.70
N PRO A 59 22.21 31.80 31.78
CA PRO A 59 22.83 30.60 32.33
C PRO A 59 22.73 29.42 31.37
N LEU A 60 23.65 28.46 31.52
CA LEU A 60 23.57 27.18 30.80
C LEU A 60 22.27 26.42 31.15
N PRO A 61 21.71 25.67 30.19
CA PRO A 61 20.55 24.82 30.46
C PRO A 61 20.83 23.87 31.63
N HIS A 62 19.85 23.67 32.51
CA HIS A 62 19.96 22.71 33.61
C HIS A 62 19.93 21.27 33.09
N SER A 63 21.10 20.73 32.75
CA SER A 63 21.29 19.33 32.36
C SER A 63 22.41 18.70 33.18
N ASN A 64 22.37 17.36 33.34
CA ASN A 64 23.43 16.63 34.05
C ASN A 64 24.80 16.87 33.41
N PHE A 65 24.85 16.93 32.07
CA PHE A 65 26.04 17.25 31.30
C PHE A 65 26.65 18.61 31.68
N TRP A 66 25.83 19.68 31.71
CA TRP A 66 26.32 21.03 32.02
C TRP A 66 26.73 21.18 33.48
N ASN A 67 26.06 20.49 34.41
CA ASN A 67 26.47 20.47 35.82
C ASN A 67 27.87 19.85 36.00
N ILE A 68 28.12 18.71 35.36
CA ILE A 68 29.44 18.04 35.39
C ILE A 68 30.51 18.93 34.76
N PHE A 69 30.19 19.55 33.62
CA PHE A 69 31.09 20.49 32.94
C PHE A 69 31.47 21.68 33.83
N ILE A 70 30.48 22.36 34.42
CA ILE A 70 30.71 23.53 35.30
C ILE A 70 31.55 23.13 36.52
N GLN A 71 31.25 21.99 37.15
CA GLN A 71 32.02 21.50 38.29
C GLN A 71 33.48 21.23 37.93
N HIS A 72 33.74 20.57 36.79
CA HIS A 72 35.11 20.28 36.36
C HIS A 72 35.89 21.54 35.95
N VAL A 73 35.25 22.49 35.26
CA VAL A 73 35.90 23.76 34.90
C VAL A 73 36.29 24.56 36.15
N LYS A 74 35.40 24.63 37.14
CA LYS A 74 35.68 25.29 38.43
C LYS A 74 36.83 24.62 39.19
N GLN A 75 36.83 23.29 39.23
CA GLN A 75 37.88 22.51 39.90
C GLN A 75 39.24 22.71 39.22
N GLU A 76 39.29 22.69 37.89
CA GLU A 76 40.53 22.85 37.14
C GLU A 76 41.11 24.28 37.20
N THR A 77 40.24 25.30 37.22
CA THR A 77 40.66 26.71 37.27
C THR A 77 41.08 27.14 38.68
N ASN A 78 40.68 26.39 39.71
CA ASN A 78 40.93 26.69 41.13
C ASN A 78 40.44 28.10 41.54
N ASP A 79 39.40 28.59 40.87
CA ASP A 79 38.77 29.89 41.10
C ASP A 79 37.25 29.68 41.34
N PRO A 80 36.77 29.89 42.59
CA PRO A 80 35.36 29.66 42.95
C PRO A 80 34.39 30.65 42.28
N ASP A 81 34.87 31.82 41.85
CA ASP A 81 34.07 32.89 41.26
C ASP A 81 33.92 32.76 39.73
N THR A 82 34.49 31.70 39.14
CA THR A 82 34.34 31.36 37.72
C THR A 82 32.86 31.17 37.37
N GLN A 83 32.33 32.03 36.52
CA GLN A 83 31.00 31.94 35.93
C GLN A 83 31.09 31.29 34.55
N VAL A 84 30.14 30.41 34.26
CA VAL A 84 30.00 29.75 32.97
C VAL A 84 28.60 29.99 32.45
N ILE A 85 28.46 30.62 31.29
CA ILE A 85 27.18 31.05 30.72
C ILE A 85 27.06 30.59 29.25
N ALA A 86 25.84 30.47 28.73
CA ALA A 86 25.56 29.95 27.38
C ALA A 86 25.40 31.03 26.32
N ASN A 87 25.15 32.26 26.75
CA ASN A 87 24.97 33.39 25.87
C ASN A 87 25.34 34.67 26.62
N MET A 88 26.07 35.54 25.93
CA MET A 88 26.42 36.87 26.39
C MET A 88 26.07 37.86 25.29
N ASN A 89 25.23 38.85 25.59
CA ASN A 89 24.86 39.94 24.67
C ASN A 89 24.36 39.47 23.28
N GLY A 90 23.72 38.29 23.20
CA GLY A 90 23.16 37.74 21.96
C GLY A 90 24.07 36.77 21.21
N GLU A 91 25.33 36.61 21.62
CA GLU A 91 26.25 35.64 21.03
C GLU A 91 26.18 34.29 21.76
N SER A 92 25.73 33.27 21.03
CA SER A 92 25.62 31.90 21.54
C SER A 92 26.97 31.21 21.53
N GLY A 93 27.36 30.66 22.69
CA GLY A 93 28.59 29.92 22.88
C GLY A 93 28.84 29.65 24.36
N ILE A 94 29.84 28.82 24.67
CA ILE A 94 30.23 28.66 26.08
C ILE A 94 31.13 29.81 26.45
N TRP A 95 30.68 30.63 27.38
CA TRP A 95 31.40 31.77 27.92
C TRP A 95 31.90 31.44 29.33
N ILE A 96 33.19 31.60 29.57
CA ILE A 96 33.83 31.31 30.86
C ILE A 96 34.53 32.56 31.36
N SER A 97 34.20 33.02 32.57
CA SER A 97 34.88 34.19 33.17
C SER A 97 36.20 33.79 33.79
N PHE A 98 37.23 34.61 33.67
CA PHE A 98 38.49 34.44 34.39
C PHE A 98 39.12 35.77 34.78
N ASN A 99 40.03 35.72 35.74
CA ASN A 99 40.87 36.85 36.13
C ASN A 99 42.22 36.80 35.41
N ALA A 100 42.72 37.95 34.97
CA ALA A 100 44.09 38.08 34.47
C ALA A 100 44.76 39.26 35.17
N GLY A 101 45.29 39.00 36.37
CA GLY A 101 45.74 40.05 37.27
C GLY A 101 44.54 40.78 37.91
N PRO A 102 44.45 42.11 37.84
CA PRO A 102 43.33 42.88 38.41
C PRO A 102 42.09 42.93 37.50
N ASP A 103 42.22 42.53 36.24
CA ASP A 103 41.18 42.67 35.21
C ASP A 103 40.40 41.36 35.03
N LEU A 104 39.10 41.48 34.74
CA LEU A 104 38.20 40.36 34.46
C LEU A 104 37.95 40.23 32.96
N TYR A 105 38.01 39.00 32.46
CA TYR A 105 37.80 38.68 31.05
C TYR A 105 36.82 37.51 30.89
N TRP A 106 36.23 37.44 29.71
CA TRP A 106 35.38 36.38 29.21
C TRP A 106 36.11 35.61 28.12
N LEU A 107 36.04 34.28 28.17
CA LEU A 107 36.53 33.38 27.15
C LEU A 107 35.35 32.70 26.46
N LEU A 108 35.16 32.95 25.17
CA LEU A 108 34.12 32.36 24.31
C LEU A 108 34.66 31.14 23.57
N LEU A 109 33.94 30.02 23.64
CA LEU A 109 34.15 28.85 22.80
C LEU A 109 32.99 28.71 21.80
N LYS A 110 33.26 29.04 20.52
CA LYS A 110 32.25 29.26 19.46
C LYS A 110 31.58 27.98 18.92
N ASP A 111 32.26 26.83 18.97
CA ASP A 111 31.78 25.56 18.36
C ASP A 111 31.40 24.47 19.38
N SER A 112 30.81 24.87 20.50
CA SER A 112 30.66 23.97 21.65
C SER A 112 29.28 23.36 21.84
N ASP A 113 28.33 23.51 20.89
CA ASP A 113 27.02 22.84 20.99
C ASP A 113 27.08 21.44 20.35
N PRO A 114 27.34 20.38 21.14
CA PRO A 114 27.51 19.04 20.62
C PRO A 114 26.15 18.41 20.27
N GLN A 115 25.03 19.01 20.72
CA GLN A 115 23.70 18.45 20.55
C GLN A 115 23.17 18.78 19.15
N LEU A 116 23.45 19.97 18.62
CA LEU A 116 23.00 20.39 17.29
C LEU A 116 23.72 19.66 16.14
N SER A 117 24.98 19.27 16.30
CA SER A 117 25.72 18.50 15.28
C SER A 117 25.24 17.04 15.20
N LEU A 118 25.00 16.40 16.36
CA LEU A 118 24.50 15.03 16.43
C LEU A 118 23.12 14.90 15.79
N VAL A 119 22.18 15.78 16.12
CA VAL A 119 20.81 15.71 15.56
C VAL A 119 20.83 15.85 14.03
N LYS A 120 21.69 16.71 13.48
CA LYS A 120 21.85 16.88 12.02
C LYS A 120 22.38 15.62 11.34
N GLU A 121 23.39 14.96 11.91
CA GLU A 121 23.93 13.71 11.36
C GLU A 121 22.89 12.57 11.38
N TRP A 122 22.19 12.40 12.50
CA TRP A 122 21.14 11.37 12.62
C TRP A 122 19.93 11.64 11.73
N LEU A 123 19.56 12.91 11.52
CA LEU A 123 18.54 13.30 10.55
C LEU A 123 18.93 12.92 9.12
N GLY A 124 20.20 13.10 8.75
CA GLY A 124 20.72 12.69 7.44
C GLY A 124 20.58 11.18 7.22
N TRP A 125 21.06 10.37 8.17
CA TRP A 125 20.92 8.92 8.11
C TRP A 125 19.45 8.47 8.12
N GLY A 126 18.61 9.10 8.95
CA GLY A 126 17.16 8.84 9.00
C GLY A 126 16.47 9.13 7.67
N SER A 127 16.84 10.24 7.02
CA SER A 127 16.32 10.59 5.69
C SER A 127 16.72 9.58 4.62
N ILE A 128 17.99 9.16 4.61
CA ILE A 128 18.49 8.13 3.67
C ILE A 128 17.78 6.80 3.91
N ALA A 129 17.65 6.37 5.16
CA ALA A 129 16.96 5.13 5.52
C ALA A 129 15.49 5.17 5.09
N LEU A 130 14.80 6.31 5.32
CA LEU A 130 13.42 6.51 4.87
C LEU A 130 13.30 6.45 3.35
N MET A 131 14.22 7.11 2.62
CA MET A 131 14.24 7.09 1.15
C MET A 131 14.42 5.66 0.63
N LEU A 132 15.36 4.89 1.19
CA LEU A 132 15.58 3.49 0.82
C LEU A 132 14.36 2.61 1.12
N ALA A 133 13.70 2.82 2.26
CA ALA A 133 12.49 2.10 2.62
C ALA A 133 11.35 2.38 1.62
N LEU A 134 11.17 3.63 1.21
CA LEU A 134 10.16 4.02 0.21
C LEU A 134 10.46 3.41 -1.16
N ILE A 135 11.73 3.42 -1.59
CA ILE A 135 12.16 2.77 -2.84
C ILE A 135 11.89 1.27 -2.79
N GLY A 136 12.26 0.60 -1.70
CA GLY A 136 12.00 -0.83 -1.49
C GLY A 136 10.52 -1.17 -1.53
N ALA A 137 9.68 -0.35 -0.87
CA ALA A 137 8.23 -0.50 -0.90
C ALA A 137 7.66 -0.32 -2.32
N ALA A 138 8.11 0.69 -3.07
CA ALA A 138 7.67 0.92 -4.44
C ALA A 138 8.05 -0.23 -5.39
N ILE A 139 9.25 -0.78 -5.23
CA ILE A 139 9.71 -1.97 -5.97
C ILE A 139 8.82 -3.17 -5.61
N SER A 140 8.60 -3.44 -4.33
CA SER A 140 7.76 -4.55 -3.87
C SER A 140 6.33 -4.47 -4.43
N VAL A 141 5.71 -3.28 -4.39
CA VAL A 141 4.38 -3.08 -4.97
C VAL A 141 4.38 -3.38 -6.48
N ARG A 142 5.39 -2.90 -7.21
CA ARG A 142 5.47 -3.04 -8.66
C ARG A 142 5.70 -4.49 -9.11
N PHE A 143 6.56 -5.22 -8.41
CA PHE A 143 6.99 -6.55 -8.83
C PHE A 143 6.23 -7.71 -8.17
N VAL A 144 5.54 -7.46 -7.06
CA VAL A 144 4.80 -8.50 -6.31
C VAL A 144 3.32 -8.18 -6.24
N ASN A 145 2.93 -7.05 -5.64
CA ASN A 145 1.51 -6.79 -5.35
C ASN A 145 0.68 -6.54 -6.61
N ILE A 146 1.20 -5.78 -7.58
CA ILE A 146 0.47 -5.51 -8.84
C ILE A 146 0.24 -6.80 -9.64
N PRO A 147 1.25 -7.65 -9.91
CA PRO A 147 1.03 -8.91 -10.62
C PRO A 147 0.07 -9.86 -9.89
N LEU A 148 0.19 -9.99 -8.56
CA LEU A 148 -0.72 -10.84 -7.78
C LEU A 148 -2.16 -10.32 -7.83
N SER A 149 -2.36 -9.00 -7.76
CA SER A 149 -3.69 -8.40 -7.91
C SER A 149 -4.29 -8.65 -9.30
N ARG A 150 -3.47 -8.60 -10.36
CA ARG A 150 -3.92 -8.94 -11.73
C ARG A 150 -4.34 -10.41 -11.84
N LEU A 151 -3.55 -11.32 -11.28
CA LEU A 151 -3.89 -12.75 -11.23
C LEU A 151 -5.21 -12.97 -10.47
N ALA A 152 -5.36 -12.36 -9.29
CA ALA A 152 -6.59 -12.49 -8.49
C ALA A 152 -7.83 -12.02 -9.27
N LYS A 153 -7.72 -10.90 -10.00
CA LYS A 153 -8.80 -10.43 -10.88
C LYS A 153 -9.10 -11.41 -12.01
N ALA A 154 -8.08 -11.95 -12.67
CA ALA A 154 -8.26 -12.91 -13.75
C ALA A 154 -8.93 -14.21 -13.24
N VAL A 155 -8.55 -14.69 -12.04
CA VAL A 155 -9.21 -15.83 -11.39
C VAL A 155 -10.69 -15.53 -11.12
N GLN A 156 -11.01 -14.32 -10.63
CA GLN A 156 -12.39 -13.93 -10.39
C GLN A 156 -13.21 -13.88 -11.70
N GLN A 157 -12.62 -13.43 -12.80
CA GLN A 157 -13.27 -13.47 -14.12
C GLN A 157 -13.58 -14.91 -14.54
N VAL A 158 -12.62 -15.83 -14.45
CA VAL A 158 -12.87 -17.26 -14.74
C VAL A 158 -13.96 -17.84 -13.85
N SER A 159 -13.99 -17.48 -12.56
CA SER A 159 -15.03 -17.96 -11.64
C SER A 159 -16.44 -17.51 -12.00
N ARG A 160 -16.57 -16.45 -12.79
CA ARG A 160 -17.84 -15.93 -13.33
C ARG A 160 -18.18 -16.50 -14.71
N GLY A 161 -17.37 -17.42 -15.24
CA GLY A 161 -17.50 -17.92 -16.61
C GLY A 161 -17.02 -16.93 -17.68
N GLU A 162 -16.32 -15.86 -17.28
CA GLU A 162 -15.74 -14.90 -18.23
C GLU A 162 -14.39 -15.42 -18.76
N ASN A 163 -14.00 -14.96 -19.94
CA ASN A 163 -12.72 -15.30 -20.55
C ASN A 163 -11.71 -14.16 -20.35
N PRO A 164 -10.84 -14.22 -19.32
CA PRO A 164 -9.85 -13.17 -19.07
C PRO A 164 -8.80 -13.11 -20.19
N ALA A 165 -8.22 -11.93 -20.38
CA ALA A 165 -7.01 -11.80 -21.20
C ALA A 165 -5.85 -12.60 -20.57
N PRO A 166 -4.97 -13.21 -21.38
CA PRO A 166 -3.81 -13.93 -20.86
C PRO A 166 -2.93 -13.03 -19.98
N LEU A 167 -2.53 -13.55 -18.83
CA LEU A 167 -1.60 -12.84 -17.95
C LEU A 167 -0.21 -12.77 -18.60
N PRO A 168 0.54 -11.67 -18.39
CA PRO A 168 1.80 -11.45 -19.06
C PRO A 168 2.91 -12.39 -18.55
N ASP A 169 3.84 -12.72 -19.44
CA ASP A 169 4.98 -13.61 -19.17
C ASP A 169 6.23 -12.85 -18.68
N GLU A 170 6.02 -11.79 -17.92
CA GLU A 170 7.06 -10.86 -17.46
C GLU A 170 7.09 -10.74 -15.93
N GLY A 171 8.23 -10.34 -15.38
CA GLY A 171 8.42 -10.14 -13.94
C GLY A 171 9.31 -11.20 -13.29
N ALA A 172 9.16 -11.36 -11.97
CA ALA A 172 9.88 -12.36 -11.19
C ALA A 172 9.56 -13.78 -11.70
N LEU A 173 10.52 -14.69 -11.58
CA LEU A 173 10.41 -16.05 -12.12
C LEU A 173 9.17 -16.76 -11.60
N GLU A 174 8.90 -16.65 -10.30
CA GLU A 174 7.80 -17.28 -9.59
C GLU A 174 6.44 -16.74 -10.06
N ILE A 175 6.34 -15.43 -10.28
CA ILE A 175 5.14 -14.77 -10.82
C ILE A 175 4.89 -15.23 -12.25
N ARG A 176 5.96 -15.34 -13.04
CA ARG A 176 5.89 -15.77 -14.43
C ARG A 176 5.41 -17.22 -14.54
N GLU A 177 5.98 -18.13 -13.75
CA GLU A 177 5.55 -19.52 -13.69
C GLU A 177 4.07 -19.66 -13.27
N LEU A 178 3.64 -18.87 -12.29
CA LEU A 178 2.25 -18.84 -11.84
C LEU A 178 1.30 -18.34 -12.93
N ASN A 179 1.65 -17.25 -13.62
CA ASN A 179 0.88 -16.73 -14.74
C ASN A 179 0.79 -17.75 -15.89
N GLN A 180 1.88 -18.44 -16.22
CA GLN A 180 1.88 -19.48 -17.23
C GLN A 180 1.00 -20.67 -16.85
N ALA A 181 1.04 -21.11 -15.59
CA ALA A 181 0.19 -22.17 -15.08
C ALA A 181 -1.29 -21.78 -15.13
N PHE A 182 -1.62 -20.57 -14.71
CA PHE A 182 -2.98 -20.03 -14.81
C PHE A 182 -3.46 -19.95 -16.27
N ASN A 183 -2.63 -19.43 -17.18
CA ASN A 183 -2.97 -19.32 -18.59
C ASN A 183 -3.20 -20.70 -19.24
N ARG A 184 -2.45 -21.73 -18.83
CA ARG A 184 -2.70 -23.13 -19.26
C ARG A 184 -4.05 -23.60 -18.75
N MET A 185 -4.29 -23.51 -17.44
CA MET A 185 -5.57 -23.90 -16.83
C MET A 185 -6.78 -23.21 -17.49
N ALA A 186 -6.69 -21.90 -17.74
CA ALA A 186 -7.76 -21.13 -18.38
C ALA A 186 -7.98 -21.51 -19.86
N ARG A 187 -6.94 -22.00 -20.56
CA ARG A 187 -7.10 -22.57 -21.91
C ARG A 187 -7.73 -23.94 -21.85
N ASP A 188 -7.26 -24.80 -20.95
CA ASP A 188 -7.73 -26.19 -20.84
C ASP A 188 -9.20 -26.24 -20.40
N LEU A 189 -9.62 -25.33 -19.51
CA LEU A 189 -11.02 -25.19 -19.11
C LEU A 189 -11.90 -24.80 -20.30
N ARG A 190 -11.51 -23.79 -21.07
CA ARG A 190 -12.24 -23.36 -22.28
C ARG A 190 -12.31 -24.45 -23.34
N GLN A 191 -11.23 -25.19 -23.53
CA GLN A 191 -11.22 -26.31 -24.46
C GLN A 191 -12.20 -27.40 -23.99
N THR A 192 -12.18 -27.73 -22.70
CA THR A 192 -13.09 -28.72 -22.11
C THR A 192 -14.55 -28.31 -22.26
N GLU A 193 -14.86 -27.03 -22.07
CA GLU A 193 -16.20 -26.47 -22.27
C GLU A 193 -16.63 -26.55 -23.75
N ALA A 194 -15.76 -26.16 -24.68
CA ALA A 194 -16.02 -26.24 -26.11
C ALA A 194 -16.21 -27.69 -26.60
N ASP A 195 -15.39 -28.62 -26.10
CA ASP A 195 -15.50 -30.05 -26.40
C ASP A 195 -16.82 -30.63 -25.88
N ARG A 196 -17.24 -30.21 -24.67
CA ARG A 196 -18.53 -30.60 -24.09
C ARG A 196 -19.71 -30.08 -24.92
N GLU A 197 -19.65 -28.84 -25.38
CA GLU A 197 -20.68 -28.26 -26.25
C GLU A 197 -20.79 -29.03 -27.58
N LEU A 198 -19.65 -29.28 -28.23
CA LEU A 198 -19.60 -30.02 -29.49
C LEU A 198 -20.09 -31.47 -29.33
N MET A 199 -19.73 -32.12 -28.24
CA MET A 199 -20.21 -33.47 -27.91
C MET A 199 -21.73 -33.49 -27.71
N LEU A 200 -22.30 -32.54 -26.97
CA LEU A 200 -23.74 -32.47 -26.72
C LEU A 200 -24.52 -32.19 -28.00
N ALA A 201 -24.02 -31.31 -28.86
CA ALA A 201 -24.58 -31.06 -30.18
C ALA A 201 -24.56 -32.33 -31.07
N GLY A 202 -23.45 -33.07 -31.08
CA GLY A 202 -23.33 -34.33 -31.81
C GLY A 202 -24.31 -35.40 -31.31
N ILE A 203 -24.41 -35.59 -29.99
CA ILE A 203 -25.34 -36.57 -29.40
C ILE A 203 -26.80 -36.23 -29.74
N SER A 204 -27.20 -34.96 -29.64
CA SER A 204 -28.57 -34.57 -29.98
C SER A 204 -28.91 -34.84 -31.45
N HIS A 205 -27.99 -34.52 -32.35
CA HIS A 205 -28.15 -34.82 -33.78
C HIS A 205 -28.32 -36.33 -34.02
N ASP A 206 -27.47 -37.14 -33.38
CA ASP A 206 -27.45 -38.59 -33.56
C ASP A 206 -28.65 -39.27 -32.90
N LEU A 207 -29.27 -38.68 -31.87
CA LEU A 207 -30.51 -39.17 -31.25
C LEU A 207 -31.77 -38.84 -32.06
N ARG A 208 -31.79 -37.69 -32.75
CA ARG A 208 -32.96 -37.27 -33.55
C ARG A 208 -33.20 -38.20 -34.74
N THR A 209 -32.14 -38.76 -35.32
CA THR A 209 -32.21 -39.69 -36.47
C THR A 209 -32.96 -40.99 -36.16
N PRO A 210 -32.61 -41.79 -35.12
CA PRO A 210 -33.34 -42.99 -34.74
C PRO A 210 -34.74 -42.67 -34.20
N LEU A 211 -34.95 -41.53 -33.53
CA LEU A 211 -36.30 -41.10 -33.12
C LEU A 211 -37.22 -40.89 -34.33
N ALA A 212 -36.73 -40.19 -35.36
CA ALA A 212 -37.48 -40.01 -36.60
C ALA A 212 -37.77 -41.34 -37.32
N ARG A 213 -36.82 -42.28 -37.29
CA ARG A 213 -37.03 -43.63 -37.83
C ARG A 213 -38.08 -44.41 -37.04
N MET A 214 -38.02 -44.40 -35.71
CA MET A 214 -39.03 -45.07 -34.87
C MET A 214 -40.44 -44.51 -35.14
N ARG A 215 -40.55 -43.19 -35.32
CA ARG A 215 -41.83 -42.57 -35.71
C ARG A 215 -42.36 -43.15 -37.02
N LEU A 216 -41.51 -43.21 -38.04
CA LEU A 216 -41.89 -43.77 -39.34
C LEU A 216 -42.25 -45.26 -39.25
N GLU A 217 -41.51 -46.05 -38.47
CA GLU A 217 -41.78 -47.48 -38.27
C GLU A 217 -43.13 -47.70 -37.59
N ILE A 218 -43.50 -46.87 -36.62
CA ILE A 218 -44.81 -46.90 -35.96
C ILE A 218 -45.91 -46.50 -36.93
N GLU A 219 -45.71 -45.45 -37.75
CA GLU A 219 -46.69 -45.04 -38.76
C GLU A 219 -46.98 -46.13 -39.80
N LEU A 220 -46.00 -47.00 -40.08
CA LEU A 220 -46.09 -48.09 -41.04
C LEU A 220 -46.51 -49.44 -40.42
N SER A 221 -46.60 -49.53 -39.09
CA SER A 221 -46.94 -50.77 -38.38
C SER A 221 -48.45 -50.90 -38.16
N ASP A 222 -48.95 -52.14 -38.17
CA ASP A 222 -50.37 -52.47 -37.95
C ASP A 222 -50.70 -52.50 -36.44
N VAL A 223 -50.43 -51.40 -35.75
CA VAL A 223 -50.66 -51.22 -34.31
C VAL A 223 -52.02 -50.54 -34.10
N ASN A 224 -52.77 -50.94 -33.06
CA ASN A 224 -54.02 -50.27 -32.70
C ASN A 224 -53.79 -48.76 -32.48
N GLU A 225 -54.73 -47.92 -32.92
CA GLU A 225 -54.63 -46.45 -32.85
C GLU A 225 -54.39 -45.93 -31.42
N GLU A 226 -54.96 -46.56 -30.39
CA GLU A 226 -54.66 -46.21 -28.99
C GLU A 226 -53.18 -46.44 -28.61
N ALA A 227 -52.57 -47.52 -29.09
CA ALA A 227 -51.16 -47.81 -28.83
C ALA A 227 -50.26 -46.87 -29.64
N ARG A 228 -50.65 -46.53 -30.87
CA ARG A 228 -49.95 -45.56 -31.71
C ARG A 228 -49.90 -44.18 -31.06
N LEU A 229 -51.04 -43.67 -30.58
CA LEU A 229 -51.13 -42.40 -29.88
C LEU A 229 -50.30 -42.36 -28.59
N ALA A 230 -50.27 -43.47 -27.84
CA ALA A 230 -49.43 -43.57 -26.64
C ALA A 230 -47.93 -43.48 -26.97
N ILE A 231 -47.46 -44.23 -27.98
CA ILE A 231 -46.05 -44.24 -28.35
C ILE A 231 -45.62 -42.90 -28.98
N ASP A 232 -46.47 -42.26 -29.79
CA ASP A 232 -46.20 -40.91 -30.33
C ASP A 232 -46.07 -39.88 -29.19
N GLY A 233 -46.89 -40.02 -28.13
CA GLY A 233 -46.79 -39.21 -26.91
C GLY A 233 -45.44 -39.39 -26.20
N ASP A 234 -45.03 -40.63 -25.98
CA ASP A 234 -43.74 -40.96 -25.35
C ASP A 234 -42.56 -40.43 -26.19
N LEU A 235 -42.63 -40.58 -27.52
CA LEU A 235 -41.59 -40.08 -28.45
C LEU A 235 -41.50 -38.55 -28.41
N ALA A 236 -42.63 -37.86 -28.38
CA ALA A 236 -42.69 -36.40 -28.24
C ALA A 236 -42.10 -35.94 -26.90
N GLN A 237 -42.33 -36.69 -25.82
CA GLN A 237 -41.77 -36.39 -24.51
C GLN A 237 -40.24 -36.59 -24.47
N ILE A 238 -39.72 -37.60 -25.17
CA ILE A 238 -38.27 -37.81 -25.31
C ILE A 238 -37.64 -36.66 -26.11
N ASP A 239 -38.20 -36.29 -27.26
CA ASP A 239 -37.69 -35.16 -28.07
C ASP A 239 -37.72 -33.84 -27.28
N HIS A 240 -38.78 -33.61 -26.49
CA HIS A 240 -38.86 -32.47 -25.60
C HIS A 240 -37.76 -32.48 -24.52
N SER A 241 -37.51 -33.64 -23.90
CA SER A 241 -36.47 -33.81 -22.88
C SER A 241 -35.06 -33.59 -23.45
N ILE A 242 -34.80 -34.07 -24.67
CA ILE A 242 -33.55 -33.81 -25.40
C ILE A 242 -33.41 -32.30 -25.68
N GLY A 243 -34.48 -31.64 -26.11
CA GLY A 243 -34.50 -30.19 -26.32
C GLY A 243 -34.11 -29.41 -25.06
N GLN A 244 -34.68 -29.76 -23.90
CA GLN A 244 -34.34 -29.13 -22.62
C GLN A 244 -32.88 -29.36 -22.21
N LEU A 245 -32.36 -30.58 -22.40
CA LEU A 245 -30.96 -30.90 -22.14
C LEU A 245 -30.02 -30.08 -23.03
N MET A 246 -30.40 -29.85 -24.29
CA MET A 246 -29.66 -29.02 -25.23
C MET A 246 -29.72 -27.53 -24.88
N GLU A 247 -30.87 -27.04 -24.43
CA GLU A 247 -31.03 -25.67 -23.93
C GLU A 247 -30.11 -25.41 -22.72
N TYR A 248 -29.99 -26.39 -21.82
CA TYR A 248 -29.08 -26.34 -20.67
C TYR A 248 -27.60 -26.50 -21.04
N ALA A 249 -27.32 -27.33 -22.04
CA ALA A 249 -25.96 -27.59 -22.54
C ALA A 249 -25.36 -26.40 -23.29
N ARG A 250 -26.22 -25.51 -23.82
CA ARG A 250 -25.79 -24.33 -24.54
C ARG A 250 -25.00 -23.44 -23.57
N PRO A 251 -23.82 -22.95 -23.96
CA PRO A 251 -23.07 -22.05 -23.10
C PRO A 251 -23.95 -20.85 -22.76
N ALA A 252 -23.72 -20.25 -21.59
CA ALA A 252 -24.26 -18.94 -21.23
C ALA A 252 -23.61 -17.84 -22.11
N SER A 253 -23.61 -18.04 -23.42
CA SER A 253 -23.01 -17.14 -24.40
C SER A 253 -24.05 -16.10 -24.76
N ALA A 254 -23.75 -14.87 -24.34
CA ALA A 254 -24.56 -13.67 -24.42
C ALA A 254 -25.84 -13.73 -23.58
N VAL A 255 -25.74 -13.25 -22.34
CA VAL A 255 -26.84 -12.46 -21.78
C VAL A 255 -27.21 -11.46 -22.88
N SER A 256 -28.39 -11.61 -23.49
CA SER A 256 -28.83 -10.66 -24.50
C SER A 256 -28.85 -9.28 -23.86
N ASP A 257 -28.11 -8.33 -24.42
CA ASP A 257 -28.04 -6.96 -23.88
C ASP A 257 -29.38 -6.22 -24.04
N THR A 258 -30.32 -6.84 -24.78
CA THR A 258 -31.70 -6.41 -24.98
C THR A 258 -32.59 -6.86 -23.82
N ALA A 259 -33.34 -5.92 -23.25
CA ALA A 259 -34.40 -6.25 -22.31
C ALA A 259 -35.46 -7.14 -22.99
N ILE A 260 -35.93 -8.17 -22.28
CA ILE A 260 -36.93 -9.12 -22.72
C ILE A 260 -38.31 -8.62 -22.29
N ASP A 261 -39.30 -8.62 -23.19
CA ASP A 261 -40.69 -8.34 -22.86
C ASP A 261 -41.29 -9.55 -22.09
N VAL A 262 -41.33 -9.43 -20.76
CA VAL A 262 -41.88 -10.42 -19.85
C VAL A 262 -43.40 -10.51 -20.00
N SER A 263 -44.07 -9.42 -20.33
CA SER A 263 -45.52 -9.42 -20.55
C SER A 263 -45.90 -10.30 -21.73
N GLU A 264 -45.11 -10.26 -22.80
CA GLU A 264 -45.32 -11.10 -23.98
C GLU A 264 -45.18 -12.58 -23.64
N VAL A 265 -44.10 -12.96 -22.94
CA VAL A 265 -43.84 -14.35 -22.54
C VAL A 265 -44.92 -14.88 -21.58
N LEU A 266 -45.31 -14.08 -20.58
CA LEU A 266 -46.40 -14.44 -19.66
C LEU A 266 -47.73 -14.60 -20.38
N THR A 267 -48.00 -13.76 -21.38
CA THR A 267 -49.22 -13.85 -22.17
C THR A 267 -49.26 -15.14 -22.98
N MET A 268 -48.14 -15.53 -23.60
CA MET A 268 -48.04 -16.82 -24.31
C MET A 268 -48.27 -18.01 -23.38
N LEU A 269 -47.68 -18.01 -22.18
CA LEU A 269 -47.86 -19.06 -21.17
C LEU A 269 -49.30 -19.16 -20.68
N CYS A 270 -49.91 -18.03 -20.29
CA CYS A 270 -51.29 -17.99 -19.84
C CYS A 270 -52.27 -18.40 -20.94
N GLN A 271 -51.99 -18.05 -22.20
CA GLN A 271 -52.81 -18.48 -23.34
C GLN A 271 -52.70 -20.00 -23.56
N ARG A 272 -51.50 -20.58 -23.41
CA ARG A 272 -51.30 -22.04 -23.50
C ARG A 272 -52.08 -22.79 -22.41
N GLU A 273 -51.95 -22.35 -21.16
CA GLU A 273 -52.65 -22.97 -20.02
C GLU A 273 -54.16 -22.76 -20.08
N LYS A 274 -54.62 -21.61 -20.62
CA LYS A 274 -56.05 -21.38 -20.85
C LYS A 274 -56.62 -22.41 -21.83
N ASN A 275 -55.95 -22.63 -22.96
CA ASN A 275 -56.40 -23.63 -23.95
C ASN A 275 -56.44 -25.05 -23.34
N TYR A 276 -55.47 -25.39 -22.49
CA TYR A 276 -55.46 -26.67 -21.78
C TYR A 276 -56.62 -26.78 -20.77
N THR A 277 -56.85 -25.73 -19.98
CA THR A 277 -57.91 -25.67 -18.96
C THR A 277 -59.31 -25.73 -19.58
N GLU A 278 -59.51 -25.09 -20.74
CA GLU A 278 -60.75 -25.14 -21.50
C GLU A 278 -61.04 -26.55 -22.05
N SER A 279 -60.00 -27.31 -22.43
CA SER A 279 -60.18 -28.71 -22.85
C SER A 279 -60.65 -29.63 -21.71
N LEU A 280 -60.36 -29.26 -20.47
CA LEU A 280 -60.83 -29.91 -19.24
C LEU A 280 -62.17 -29.34 -18.71
N SER A 281 -62.88 -28.53 -19.51
CA SER A 281 -64.12 -27.83 -19.11
C SER A 281 -63.98 -26.86 -17.92
N GLY A 282 -62.75 -26.41 -17.64
CA GLY A 282 -62.46 -25.36 -16.67
C GLY A 282 -62.41 -23.97 -17.30
N THR A 283 -62.34 -22.92 -16.48
CA THR A 283 -62.12 -21.53 -16.93
C THR A 283 -60.92 -20.92 -16.22
N LEU A 284 -59.96 -20.41 -16.99
CA LEU A 284 -58.79 -19.68 -16.49
C LEU A 284 -58.92 -18.19 -16.84
N ASN A 285 -59.06 -17.35 -15.81
CA ASN A 285 -59.04 -15.89 -15.95
C ASN A 285 -57.68 -15.35 -15.49
N TYR A 286 -57.07 -14.49 -16.29
CA TYR A 286 -55.80 -13.84 -15.96
C TYR A 286 -55.80 -12.38 -16.41
N HIS A 287 -54.98 -11.56 -15.74
CA HIS A 287 -54.72 -10.17 -16.12
C HIS A 287 -53.22 -9.94 -16.06
N ILE A 288 -52.63 -9.52 -17.19
CA ILE A 288 -51.20 -9.24 -17.33
C ILE A 288 -51.07 -7.77 -17.72
N HIS A 289 -50.27 -7.01 -16.97
CA HIS A 289 -49.92 -5.64 -17.35
C HIS A 289 -49.01 -5.66 -18.57
N ALA A 290 -49.26 -4.79 -19.56
CA ALA A 290 -48.43 -4.68 -20.77
C ALA A 290 -47.09 -3.98 -20.49
N ASN A 291 -46.09 -4.22 -21.35
CA ASN A 291 -44.77 -3.57 -21.35
C ASN A 291 -43.92 -3.82 -20.08
N LEU A 292 -43.99 -5.01 -19.49
CA LEU A 292 -43.06 -5.42 -18.43
C LEU A 292 -41.78 -5.92 -19.09
N TYR A 293 -40.68 -5.21 -18.89
CA TYR A 293 -39.38 -5.62 -19.42
C TYR A 293 -38.44 -6.07 -18.29
N ALA A 294 -37.70 -7.15 -18.53
CA ALA A 294 -36.64 -7.61 -17.62
C ALA A 294 -35.30 -7.68 -18.37
N LYS A 295 -34.23 -7.29 -17.69
CA LYS A 295 -32.85 -7.40 -18.16
C LYS A 295 -32.00 -8.04 -17.07
N ILE A 296 -31.13 -8.96 -17.46
CA ILE A 296 -30.14 -9.55 -16.56
C ILE A 296 -28.99 -8.53 -16.42
N GLY A 297 -28.75 -8.03 -15.20
CA GLY A 297 -27.67 -7.09 -14.87
C GLY A 297 -27.18 -7.31 -13.43
N GLU A 298 -26.09 -6.65 -13.03
CA GLU A 298 -25.58 -6.76 -11.66
C GLU A 298 -26.66 -6.33 -10.64
N LEU A 299 -27.00 -7.25 -9.74
CA LEU A 299 -27.85 -6.98 -8.58
C LEU A 299 -27.09 -6.07 -7.62
N ASN A 300 -27.31 -4.76 -7.72
CA ASN A 300 -26.97 -3.84 -6.63
C ASN A 300 -28.00 -4.05 -5.51
N LEU A 301 -27.65 -4.93 -4.55
CA LEU A 301 -28.30 -5.07 -3.25
C LEU A 301 -27.57 -4.22 -2.21
#